data_AF-A0A8J6PWY8-F1
#
_entry.id   AF-A0A8J6PWY8-F1
#
_cell.length_a   1.000
_cell.length_b   1.000
_cell.length_c   1.000
_cell.angle_alpha   90.00
_cell.angle_beta   90.00
_cell.angle_gamma   90.00
#
_symmetry.space_group_name_H-M   'P 1'
#
loop_
_entity.id
_entity.type
_entity.pdbx_description
1 polymer ?
#
loop_
_entity_poly.entity_id
_entity_poly.type
_entity_poly.pdbx_seq_one_letter_code
_entity_poly.pdbx_strand_id
1 'polypeptide(L)'
;MDLTGKCKKDFEKWYNEEYFFGVELAFIEIDSLTKLSMQFGVYVDFFDSVGINITLYQLDFQTWFGYSISHFEKLIKHERGIWRRNQARTESIIKANEIYNSRQ
;
A
#
# COMPACT_ATOMS: atom_id res chain seq x y z
N MET A 1 -3.87 9.24 3.95
CA MET A 1 -4.67 8.00 3.77
C MET A 1 -4.12 7.07 4.79
N ASP A 2 -5.01 6.55 5.64
CA ASP A 2 -4.60 6.01 6.92
C ASP A 2 -4.98 4.53 6.95
N LEU A 3 -4.00 3.67 7.27
CA LEU A 3 -4.28 2.28 7.57
C LEU A 3 -5.14 2.20 8.84
N THR A 4 -5.97 1.17 8.95
CA THR A 4 -6.90 1.03 10.07
C THR A 4 -6.87 -0.38 10.66
N GLY A 5 -7.42 -0.53 11.86
CA GLY A 5 -7.59 -1.83 12.49
C GLY A 5 -6.27 -2.55 12.75
N LYS A 6 -6.26 -3.86 12.49
CA LYS A 6 -5.06 -4.68 12.64
C LYS A 6 -4.00 -4.33 11.59
N CYS A 7 -4.41 -4.03 10.37
CA CYS A 7 -3.49 -3.65 9.29
C CYS A 7 -2.55 -2.51 9.72
N LYS A 8 -3.07 -1.51 10.43
CA LYS A 8 -2.25 -0.42 10.99
C LYS A 8 -1.22 -0.92 12.00
N LYS A 9 -1.65 -1.72 12.98
CA LYS A 9 -0.77 -2.23 14.04
C LYS A 9 0.35 -3.10 13.49
N ASP A 10 0.01 -3.96 12.53
CA ASP A 10 0.98 -4.88 11.93
C ASP A 10 1.92 -4.13 10.97
N PHE A 11 1.43 -3.10 10.28
CA PHE A 11 2.28 -2.18 9.51
C PHE A 11 3.27 -1.45 10.41
N GLU A 12 2.81 -0.85 11.52
CA GLU A 12 3.69 -0.14 12.46
C GLU A 12 4.75 -1.07 13.04
N LYS A 13 4.37 -2.32 13.38
CA LYS A 13 5.31 -3.33 13.84
C LYS A 13 6.33 -3.68 12.75
N TRP A 14 5.88 -4.06 11.56
CA TRP A 14 6.73 -4.40 10.42
C TRP A 14 7.69 -3.26 10.06
N TYR A 15 7.18 -2.03 10.03
CA TYR A 15 7.98 -0.85 9.71
C TYR A 15 9.09 -0.61 10.74
N ASN A 16 8.80 -0.80 12.03
CA ASN A 16 9.81 -0.70 13.08
C ASN A 16 10.87 -1.79 13.00
N GLU A 17 10.47 -3.00 12.60
CA GLU A 17 11.36 -4.17 12.51
C GLU A 17 12.26 -4.13 11.25
N GLU A 18 11.70 -3.80 10.09
CA GLU A 18 12.40 -3.87 8.79
C GLU A 18 13.08 -2.56 8.39
N TYR A 19 12.50 -1.40 8.76
CA TYR A 19 12.97 -0.09 8.29
C TYR A 19 13.76 0.69 9.36
N PHE A 20 13.53 0.43 10.64
CA PHE A 20 14.09 1.22 11.75
C PHE A 20 15.34 0.61 12.40
N PHE A 21 15.73 -0.62 12.06
CA PHE A 21 16.83 -1.34 12.74
C PHE A 21 18.26 -0.87 12.37
N GLY A 22 18.41 0.28 11.70
CA GLY A 22 19.71 0.77 11.20
C GLY A 22 20.11 2.20 11.61
N VAL A 23 19.23 2.96 12.26
CA VAL A 23 19.52 4.34 12.65
C VAL A 23 19.09 4.55 14.09
N GLU A 24 20.07 4.56 14.99
CA GLU A 24 19.93 4.94 16.38
C GLU A 24 19.68 6.47 16.46
N LEU A 25 18.54 6.97 15.96
CA LEU A 25 18.18 8.40 16.05
C LEU A 25 16.71 8.67 15.68
N ALA A 26 16.03 9.27 16.65
CA ALA A 26 14.80 10.07 16.58
C ALA A 26 13.49 9.34 16.20
N PHE A 27 12.51 9.52 17.08
CA PHE A 27 11.08 9.40 16.82
C PHE A 27 10.71 10.34 15.66
N ILE A 28 10.97 9.91 14.42
CA ILE A 28 10.37 10.54 13.26
C ILE A 28 8.93 10.07 13.27
N GLU A 29 8.00 10.97 13.63
CA GLU A 29 6.58 10.72 13.45
C GLU A 29 6.37 10.18 12.04
N ILE A 30 5.77 9.00 11.92
CA ILE A 30 5.44 8.34 10.64
C ILE A 30 4.70 9.31 9.70
N ASP A 31 4.00 10.30 10.28
CA ASP A 31 3.32 11.40 9.59
C ASP A 31 4.27 12.36 8.83
N SER A 32 5.56 12.43 9.15
CA SER A 32 6.52 13.38 8.57
C SER A 32 7.40 12.84 7.44
N LEU A 33 7.48 11.51 7.26
CA LEU A 33 8.22 10.86 6.15
C LEU A 33 7.43 10.88 4.81
N THR A 34 6.37 11.67 4.77
CA THR A 34 5.23 11.56 3.87
C THR A 34 5.30 12.54 2.70
N LYS A 35 6.42 12.58 1.97
CA LYS A 35 6.29 12.95 0.56
C LYS A 35 5.48 11.85 -0.10
N LEU A 36 4.22 12.13 -0.45
CA LEU A 36 3.19 11.21 -0.99
C LEU A 36 3.69 10.12 -1.95
N SER A 37 4.75 10.39 -2.71
CA SER A 37 5.36 9.43 -3.63
C SER A 37 6.11 8.28 -2.94
N MET A 38 6.73 8.53 -1.78
CA MET A 38 7.46 7.52 -1.00
C MET A 38 6.52 6.66 -0.16
N GLN A 39 5.40 7.21 0.32
CA GLN A 39 4.41 6.47 1.11
C GLN A 39 3.85 5.26 0.36
N PHE A 40 3.57 5.42 -0.93
CA PHE A 40 2.99 4.34 -1.72
C PHE A 40 3.93 3.12 -1.79
N GLY A 41 5.24 3.33 -1.97
CA GLY A 41 6.22 2.24 -2.03
C GLY A 41 6.26 1.45 -0.72
N VAL A 42 6.38 2.15 0.41
CA VAL A 42 6.43 1.52 1.74
C VAL A 42 5.16 0.71 2.04
N TYR A 43 3.99 1.20 1.64
CA TYR A 43 2.76 0.41 1.79
C TYR A 43 2.75 -0.83 0.89
N VAL A 44 3.23 -0.72 -0.35
CA VAL A 44 3.35 -1.89 -1.25
C VAL A 44 4.30 -2.92 -0.66
N ASP A 45 5.47 -2.51 -0.17
CA ASP A 45 6.45 -3.42 0.43
C ASP A 45 5.89 -4.16 1.64
N PHE A 46 5.16 -3.45 2.51
CA PHE A 46 4.43 -4.08 3.61
C PHE A 46 3.41 -5.11 3.10
N PHE A 47 2.55 -4.73 2.16
CA PHE A 47 1.52 -5.65 1.66
C PHE A 47 2.12 -6.87 0.95
N ASP A 48 3.22 -6.70 0.22
CA ASP A 48 3.96 -7.81 -0.39
C ASP A 48 4.52 -8.76 0.68
N SER A 49 5.04 -8.23 1.81
CA SER A 49 5.55 -9.06 2.93
C SER A 49 4.48 -9.96 3.57
N VAL A 50 3.20 -9.57 3.48
CA VAL A 50 2.05 -10.35 3.95
C VAL A 50 1.31 -11.05 2.81
N GLY A 51 1.95 -11.17 1.65
CA GLY A 51 1.49 -11.93 0.48
C GLY A 51 0.40 -11.24 -0.35
N ILE A 52 0.08 -9.96 -0.08
CA ILE A 52 -0.90 -9.17 -0.85
C ILE A 52 -0.14 -8.33 -1.87
N ASN A 53 -0.20 -8.72 -3.14
CA ASN A 53 0.48 -7.98 -4.19
C ASN A 53 -0.44 -6.94 -4.83
N ILE A 54 0.05 -5.70 -4.92
CA ILE A 54 -0.64 -4.57 -5.53
C ILE A 54 0.09 -4.18 -6.82
N THR A 55 -0.58 -4.31 -7.95
CA THR A 55 -0.03 -3.90 -9.25
C THR A 55 -0.81 -2.71 -9.79
N LEU A 56 -0.11 -1.63 -10.14
CA LEU A 56 -0.67 -0.49 -10.87
C LEU A 56 -0.33 -0.60 -12.35
N TYR A 57 -1.28 -0.24 -13.21
CA TYR A 57 -1.06 -0.19 -14.65
C TYR A 57 -1.73 1.02 -15.27
N GLN A 58 -1.18 1.43 -16.42
CA GLN A 58 -1.71 2.53 -17.23
C GLN A 58 -2.53 1.93 -18.38
N LEU A 59 -3.68 2.54 -18.65
CA LEU A 59 -4.59 2.20 -19.73
C LEU A 59 -4.56 3.37 -20.73
N ASP A 60 -4.38 3.05 -22.03
CA ASP A 60 -4.48 3.92 -23.21
C ASP A 60 -3.95 5.37 -23.11
N PHE A 61 -2.97 5.72 -23.97
CA PHE A 61 -2.49 7.10 -24.21
C PHE A 61 -2.23 7.97 -22.97
N GLN A 62 -1.85 7.32 -21.87
CA GLN A 62 -1.49 7.90 -20.59
C GLN A 62 -2.62 8.47 -19.71
N THR A 63 -3.86 8.41 -20.17
CA THR A 63 -4.95 9.15 -19.53
C THR A 63 -5.61 8.36 -18.40
N TRP A 64 -5.65 7.03 -18.51
CA TRP A 64 -6.37 6.20 -17.57
C TRP A 64 -5.44 5.26 -16.82
N PHE A 65 -5.83 4.90 -15.62
CA PHE A 65 -5.08 4.02 -14.74
C PHE A 65 -6.00 2.91 -14.22
N GLY A 66 -5.39 1.84 -13.76
CA GLY A 66 -6.05 0.78 -13.04
C GLY A 66 -5.10 0.13 -12.06
N TYR A 67 -5.66 -0.74 -11.24
CA TYR A 67 -4.90 -1.58 -10.33
C TYR A 67 -5.46 -2.99 -10.26
N SER A 68 -4.62 -3.92 -9.85
CA SER A 68 -5.02 -5.26 -9.44
C SER A 68 -4.43 -5.58 -8.07
N ILE A 69 -5.17 -6.37 -7.29
CA ILE A 69 -4.72 -6.91 -6.02
C ILE A 69 -4.83 -8.42 -6.10
N SER A 70 -3.73 -9.10 -5.83
CA SER A 70 -3.67 -10.56 -5.77
C SER A 70 -3.14 -11.03 -4.43
N HIS A 71 -3.35 -12.30 -4.13
CA HIS A 71 -2.79 -12.95 -2.95
C HIS A 71 -2.34 -14.35 -3.30
N PHE A 72 -1.04 -14.62 -3.12
CA PHE A 72 -0.41 -15.85 -3.59
C PHE A 72 -0.89 -16.21 -5.00
N GLU A 73 -0.72 -15.28 -5.95
CA GLU A 73 -1.07 -15.42 -7.37
C GLU A 73 -2.58 -15.45 -7.70
N LYS A 74 -3.46 -15.54 -6.71
CA LYS A 74 -4.91 -15.46 -6.94
C LYS A 74 -5.36 -14.00 -7.02
N LEU A 75 -5.90 -13.60 -8.17
CA LEU A 75 -6.52 -12.29 -8.36
C LEU A 75 -7.75 -12.13 -7.43
N ILE A 76 -7.75 -11.08 -6.61
CA ILE A 76 -8.86 -10.75 -5.69
C ILE A 76 -9.66 -9.58 -6.24
N LYS A 77 -8.97 -8.54 -6.71
CA LYS A 77 -9.58 -7.32 -7.19
C LYS A 77 -8.87 -6.82 -8.42
N HIS A 78 -9.66 -6.28 -9.34
CA HIS A 78 -9.20 -5.63 -10.55
C HIS A 78 -10.10 -4.42 -10.80
N GLU A 79 -9.49 -3.26 -11.00
CA GLU A 79 -10.20 -1.99 -11.18
C GLU A 79 -9.56 -1.18 -12.31
N ARG A 80 -10.38 -0.53 -13.13
CA ARG A 80 -9.96 0.18 -14.35
C ARG A 80 -10.67 1.53 -14.47
N GLY A 81 -10.16 2.39 -15.35
CA GLY A 81 -10.83 3.65 -15.70
C GLY A 81 -10.64 4.74 -14.64
N ILE A 82 -9.54 4.71 -13.90
CA ILE A 82 -9.20 5.73 -12.90
C ILE A 82 -8.45 6.88 -13.58
N TRP A 83 -8.96 8.10 -13.46
CA TRP A 83 -8.44 9.26 -14.20
C TRP A 83 -7.01 9.66 -13.80
N ARG A 84 -6.62 9.51 -12.53
CA ARG A 84 -5.29 9.91 -12.04
C ARG A 84 -4.55 8.76 -11.39
N ARG A 85 -3.26 8.64 -11.69
CA ARG A 85 -2.35 7.69 -11.03
C ARG A 85 -2.40 7.77 -9.50
N ASN A 86 -2.46 8.98 -8.95
CA ASN A 86 -2.53 9.18 -7.50
C ASN A 86 -3.85 8.68 -6.90
N GLN A 87 -4.96 8.76 -7.64
CA GLN A 87 -6.23 8.16 -7.21
C GLN A 87 -6.12 6.64 -7.23
N ALA A 88 -5.57 6.05 -8.30
CA ALA A 88 -5.39 4.61 -8.41
C ALA A 88 -4.51 4.06 -7.28
N ARG A 89 -3.44 4.77 -6.91
CA ARG A 89 -2.59 4.47 -5.75
C ARG A 89 -3.39 4.48 -4.45
N THR A 90 -4.09 5.57 -4.16
CA THR A 90 -4.85 5.70 -2.91
C THR A 90 -5.92 4.61 -2.80
N GLU A 91 -6.68 4.39 -3.87
CA GLU A 91 -7.73 3.36 -3.90
C GLU A 91 -7.17 1.95 -3.74
N SER A 92 -6.03 1.63 -4.36
CA SER A 92 -5.43 0.31 -4.23
C SER A 92 -4.95 0.03 -2.80
N ILE A 93 -4.39 1.02 -2.11
CA ILE A 93 -3.96 0.85 -0.70
C ILE A 93 -5.19 0.73 0.22
N ILE A 94 -6.23 1.56 0.03
CA ILE A 94 -7.50 1.43 0.78
C ILE A 94 -8.04 0.01 0.62
N LYS A 95 -8.07 -0.50 -0.61
CA LYS A 95 -8.63 -1.82 -0.89
C LYS A 95 -7.78 -2.95 -0.33
N ALA A 96 -6.46 -2.83 -0.36
CA ALA A 96 -5.56 -3.77 0.29
C ALA A 96 -5.73 -3.78 1.80
N ASN A 97 -5.89 -2.61 2.44
CA ASN A 97 -6.20 -2.48 3.87
C ASN A 97 -7.52 -3.17 4.25
N GLU A 98 -8.58 -3.01 3.45
CA GLU A 98 -9.85 -3.73 3.64
C GLU A 98 -9.68 -5.25 3.51
N ILE A 99 -8.98 -5.71 2.46
CA ILE A 99 -8.72 -7.13 2.21
C ILE A 99 -7.90 -7.73 3.36
N TYR A 100 -6.91 -7.01 3.88
CA TYR A 100 -6.09 -7.46 4.99
C TYR A 100 -6.94 -7.65 6.26
N ASN A 101 -7.71 -6.63 6.63
CA ASN A 101 -8.53 -6.66 7.85
C ASN A 101 -9.68 -7.68 7.78
N SER A 102 -10.18 -8.03 6.59
CA SER A 102 -11.29 -8.99 6.41
C SER A 102 -10.90 -10.47 6.44
N ARG A 103 -9.59 -10.79 6.49
CA ARG A 103 -9.09 -12.17 6.58
C ARG A 103 -8.93 -12.68 8.02
N GLN A 104 -9.41 -11.90 8.99
CA GLN A 104 -9.49 -12.27 10.39
C GLN A 104 -10.85 -12.89 10.70
#